data_AF-A0A9W4GFE1-F1
#
_entry.id   AF-A0A9W4GFE1-F1
#
_cell.length_a   1.000
_cell.length_b   1.000
_cell.length_c   1.000
_cell.angle_alpha   90.00
_cell.angle_beta   90.00
_cell.angle_gamma   90.00
#
_symmetry.space_group_name_H-M   'P 1'
#
loop_
_entity.id
_entity.type
_entity.pdbx_description
1 polymer ?
#
loop_
_entity_poly.entity_id
_entity_poly.type
_entity_poly.pdbx_seq_one_letter_code
_entity_poly.pdbx_strand_id
1 'polypeptide(L)'
;MANAILLPKISYFKTPRSKSSLSLNPNSRIHEYISLCQGFQGWKYCNTKEDLTSKSFSNLKDLGRKRDWNVECDTVEVVSSRAEEHITLVTSDDYEYQPGTSPIEMLPLEILRTIIQYLTTDIPLDSFTPKNTNLLSLLLTSRVMYSATVNELYSCVTISQSRIFQSFFVHLTNHPSLGALVKRLDFSSFNPTGAGMTARERAETLYLIPETLNRCLELTPQLQEFLAQEHIHDDLDSKVIERLFCHHPRLKALDFTACSSPKFCEAFTSLVKSDPSPVLATISVTRLCLHECTSLTASVYSFIIPKMPQLTHLDVSHTQITDSALHSIAETAQITHLNISRCTHLTGASVVDFILNHIAVKNLVYLNLAVDPKSHEMFDHDELTLLLSRLPKTLRSLNLKGSRMTPFHVPFLLPLSKHLEEIGLGRYLSLSDIIRILLPDKTLIAIDQISWNPHTLRYIDISDLSGVQLDLITLFSMSCPLLKRMTEPLEVIEINAEVQKRILGSKSSLQRFGWTINETGNRIWMMRENIDKVTDTGERMWKWGARNWGMRKIPVARAEARGFYKYWMFKYAK
;
A
#
# COMPACT_ATOMS: atom_id res chain seq x y z
N MET A 1 -17.90 -8.75 -18.26
CA MET A 1 -17.70 -10.07 -17.62
C MET A 1 -16.34 -10.10 -16.92
N ALA A 2 -16.18 -9.43 -15.78
CA ALA A 2 -14.88 -9.22 -15.15
C ALA A 2 -14.83 -9.68 -13.68
N ASN A 3 -13.87 -10.55 -13.40
CA ASN A 3 -12.99 -10.57 -12.21
C ASN A 3 -13.64 -10.57 -10.81
N ALA A 4 -14.36 -11.65 -10.51
CA ALA A 4 -14.44 -12.21 -9.15
C ALA A 4 -13.41 -13.34 -9.02
N ILE A 5 -13.08 -13.75 -7.80
CA ILE A 5 -12.61 -15.12 -7.56
C ILE A 5 -13.62 -16.03 -8.26
N LEU A 6 -13.26 -16.62 -9.40
CA LEU A 6 -14.08 -17.65 -10.02
C LEU A 6 -13.98 -18.88 -9.12
N LEU A 7 -14.79 -18.90 -8.05
CA LEU A 7 -15.37 -20.17 -7.64
C LEU A 7 -16.28 -20.56 -8.82
N PRO A 8 -16.03 -21.69 -9.48
CA PRO A 8 -16.75 -22.08 -10.68
C PRO A 8 -18.26 -22.09 -10.39
N LYS A 9 -19.04 -21.65 -11.39
CA LYS A 9 -20.50 -21.63 -11.34
C LYS A 9 -21.02 -22.97 -10.83
N ILE A 10 -21.65 -22.96 -9.65
CA ILE A 10 -22.39 -24.11 -9.13
C ILE A 10 -23.65 -24.24 -9.99
N SER A 11 -23.60 -25.12 -10.99
CA SER A 11 -24.81 -25.61 -11.65
C SER A 11 -25.23 -26.89 -10.93
N TYR A 12 -26.48 -26.90 -10.45
CA TYR A 12 -27.09 -28.02 -9.76
C TYR A 12 -27.06 -29.27 -10.63
N PHE A 13 -26.18 -30.22 -10.32
CA PHE A 13 -26.33 -31.61 -10.76
C PHE A 13 -25.99 -32.59 -9.64
N LYS A 14 -26.77 -33.66 -9.59
CA LYS A 14 -26.92 -34.64 -8.50
C LYS A 14 -25.58 -35.09 -7.92
N THR A 15 -25.50 -35.04 -6.59
CA THR A 15 -24.44 -35.64 -5.78
C THR A 15 -24.32 -37.15 -6.01
N PRO A 16 -23.12 -37.71 -6.25
CA PRO A 16 -22.87 -39.12 -6.01
C PRO A 16 -22.78 -39.33 -4.49
N ARG A 17 -23.54 -40.29 -3.95
CA ARG A 17 -23.50 -40.68 -2.54
C ARG A 17 -22.08 -41.06 -2.12
N SER A 18 -21.45 -40.31 -1.21
CA SER A 18 -20.26 -40.78 -0.49
C SER A 18 -20.69 -41.63 0.70
N LYS A 19 -20.29 -42.90 0.69
CA LYS A 19 -20.30 -43.77 1.88
C LYS A 19 -19.16 -43.38 2.82
N SER A 20 -19.40 -43.63 4.11
CA SER A 20 -18.50 -43.58 5.27
C SER A 20 -18.15 -42.19 5.83
N SER A 21 -18.88 -41.85 6.90
CA SER A 21 -18.48 -40.96 7.98
C SER A 21 -17.32 -41.59 8.76
N LEU A 22 -16.14 -40.98 8.71
CA LEU A 22 -15.07 -41.23 9.67
C LEU A 22 -15.01 -40.02 10.61
N SER A 23 -15.44 -40.24 11.86
CA SER A 23 -15.35 -39.27 12.94
C SER A 23 -13.89 -38.89 13.16
N LEU A 24 -13.55 -37.62 12.98
CA LEU A 24 -12.22 -37.10 13.31
C LEU A 24 -12.30 -36.03 14.40
N ASN A 25 -11.30 -36.09 15.26
CA ASN A 25 -11.09 -35.37 16.51
C ASN A 25 -11.26 -33.84 16.34
N PRO A 26 -12.06 -33.15 17.19
CA PRO A 26 -12.35 -31.71 17.07
C PRO A 26 -11.12 -30.78 17.21
N ASN A 27 -9.96 -31.31 17.59
CA ASN A 27 -8.70 -30.55 17.73
C ASN A 27 -7.72 -30.71 16.53
N SER A 28 -8.13 -31.35 15.43
CA SER A 28 -7.30 -31.50 14.22
C SER A 28 -7.21 -30.20 13.41
N ARG A 29 -6.00 -29.76 13.05
CA ARG A 29 -5.73 -28.64 12.12
C ARG A 29 -5.88 -29.02 10.64
N ILE A 30 -6.18 -30.27 10.34
CA ILE A 30 -6.35 -30.76 8.98
C ILE A 30 -7.81 -30.51 8.59
N HIS A 31 -8.04 -29.45 7.83
CA HIS A 31 -9.35 -29.15 7.26
C HIS A 31 -9.81 -30.30 6.36
N GLU A 32 -11.10 -30.62 6.40
CA GLU A 32 -11.72 -31.51 5.41
C GLU A 32 -11.39 -31.01 3.99
N TYR A 33 -11.16 -31.95 3.07
CA TYR A 33 -10.89 -31.62 1.67
C TYR A 33 -12.13 -30.97 1.04
N ILE A 34 -12.13 -29.66 0.88
CA ILE A 34 -13.22 -28.91 0.24
C ILE A 34 -12.88 -28.75 -1.25
N SER A 35 -13.51 -29.51 -2.14
CA SER A 35 -13.28 -29.29 -3.57
C SER A 35 -13.80 -27.91 -4.01
N LEU A 36 -12.90 -26.93 -4.15
CA LEU A 36 -13.21 -25.57 -4.62
C LEU A 36 -13.50 -25.53 -6.14
N CYS A 37 -13.33 -26.66 -6.83
CA CYS A 37 -13.45 -26.77 -8.28
C CYS A 37 -14.38 -27.93 -8.68
N GLN A 38 -15.69 -27.83 -8.40
CA GLN A 38 -16.66 -28.63 -9.16
C GLN A 38 -16.83 -28.02 -10.56
N GLY A 39 -15.87 -28.28 -11.46
CA GLY A 39 -16.00 -27.87 -12.87
C GLY A 39 -14.70 -27.66 -13.65
N PHE A 40 -13.54 -27.54 -13.00
CA PHE A 40 -12.26 -27.48 -13.71
C PHE A 40 -11.69 -28.88 -13.88
N GLN A 41 -11.90 -29.48 -15.05
CA GLN A 41 -11.18 -30.68 -15.44
C GLN A 41 -9.73 -30.27 -15.71
N GLY A 42 -8.80 -30.71 -14.87
CA GLY A 42 -7.39 -30.28 -14.91
C GLY A 42 -6.71 -30.50 -16.26
N TRP A 43 -5.41 -30.18 -16.32
CA TRP A 43 -4.59 -30.20 -17.55
C TRP A 43 -4.53 -31.55 -18.28
N LYS A 44 -5.07 -32.63 -17.71
CA LYS A 44 -5.21 -33.94 -18.36
C LYS A 44 -6.05 -33.93 -19.65
N TYR A 45 -6.79 -32.85 -19.93
CA TYR A 45 -7.52 -32.66 -21.20
C TYR A 45 -6.98 -31.52 -22.08
N CYS A 46 -5.91 -30.84 -21.67
CA CYS A 46 -5.16 -30.00 -22.59
C CYS A 46 -4.35 -30.94 -23.49
N ASN A 47 -4.74 -31.10 -24.74
CA ASN A 47 -3.89 -31.71 -25.76
C ASN A 47 -2.59 -30.89 -25.81
N THR A 48 -1.55 -31.36 -25.13
CA THR A 48 -0.21 -30.76 -25.15
C THR A 48 0.43 -31.04 -26.51
N LYS A 49 -0.05 -30.34 -27.55
CA LYS A 49 0.88 -29.85 -28.56
C LYS A 49 1.44 -28.56 -27.99
N GLU A 50 2.64 -28.69 -27.41
CA GLU A 50 3.59 -27.64 -27.03
C GLU A 50 3.12 -26.20 -27.31
N ASP A 51 2.32 -25.63 -26.43
CA ASP A 51 2.02 -24.20 -26.50
C ASP A 51 3.01 -23.47 -25.58
N LEU A 52 4.18 -23.19 -26.14
CA LEU A 52 5.34 -22.48 -25.56
C LEU A 52 5.04 -21.01 -25.16
N THR A 53 3.77 -20.62 -25.09
CA THR A 53 3.29 -19.24 -24.95
C THR A 53 2.88 -18.87 -23.51
N SER A 54 2.99 -19.80 -22.55
CA SER A 54 2.80 -19.51 -21.13
C SER A 54 3.86 -18.53 -20.62
N LYS A 55 3.45 -17.32 -20.23
CA LYS A 55 4.33 -16.27 -19.66
C LYS A 55 5.12 -16.76 -18.43
N SER A 56 4.64 -17.78 -17.75
CA SER A 56 5.30 -18.42 -16.60
C SER A 56 6.58 -19.15 -17.02
N PHE A 57 6.56 -19.78 -18.21
CA PHE A 57 7.72 -20.46 -18.80
C PHE A 57 8.77 -19.44 -19.29
N SER A 58 8.34 -18.33 -19.91
CA SER A 58 9.26 -17.26 -20.31
C SER A 58 9.95 -16.58 -19.12
N ASN A 59 9.23 -16.36 -18.01
CA ASN A 59 9.81 -15.79 -16.79
C ASN A 59 10.87 -16.71 -16.15
N LEU A 60 10.66 -18.03 -16.20
CA LEU A 60 11.65 -19.03 -15.76
C LEU A 60 12.87 -19.05 -16.70
N LYS A 61 12.67 -18.88 -18.01
CA LYS A 61 13.76 -18.80 -19.00
C LYS A 61 14.62 -17.54 -18.82
N ASP A 62 14.00 -16.42 -18.49
CA ASP A 62 14.71 -15.17 -18.16
C ASP A 62 15.44 -15.25 -16.81
N LEU A 63 14.92 -16.02 -15.85
CA LEU A 63 15.59 -16.35 -14.58
C LEU A 63 16.78 -17.30 -14.78
N GLY A 64 16.62 -18.31 -15.64
CA GLY A 64 17.70 -19.24 -16.03
C GLY A 64 18.79 -18.60 -16.89
N ARG A 65 18.50 -17.47 -17.56
CA ARG A 65 19.53 -16.63 -18.20
C ARG A 65 20.33 -15.77 -17.24
N LYS A 66 19.83 -15.54 -16.01
CA LYS A 66 20.49 -14.72 -14.97
C LYS A 66 21.35 -15.53 -13.98
N ARG A 67 21.15 -16.84 -13.91
CA ARG A 67 21.96 -17.80 -13.15
C ARG A 67 22.27 -18.91 -14.13
N ASP A 68 23.53 -19.21 -14.44
CA ASP A 68 23.99 -20.24 -15.39
C ASP A 68 23.32 -21.62 -15.14
N TRP A 69 22.07 -21.76 -15.57
CA TRP A 69 21.25 -22.96 -15.47
C TRP A 69 20.86 -23.45 -16.88
N ASN A 70 21.56 -22.96 -17.91
CA ASN A 70 21.45 -23.51 -19.26
C ASN A 70 22.18 -24.86 -19.30
N VAL A 71 21.46 -25.94 -19.06
CA VAL A 71 21.81 -27.22 -19.66
C VAL A 71 21.37 -27.11 -21.12
N GLU A 72 22.28 -26.66 -21.99
CA GLU A 72 22.12 -26.77 -23.44
C GLU A 72 22.10 -28.26 -23.78
N CYS A 73 20.91 -28.78 -24.10
CA CYS A 73 20.78 -30.09 -24.72
C CYS A 73 21.04 -29.90 -26.22
N ASP A 74 22.31 -29.73 -26.58
CA ASP A 74 22.75 -29.65 -27.96
C ASP A 74 22.78 -31.04 -28.58
N THR A 75 21.85 -31.28 -29.52
CA THR A 75 21.95 -32.38 -30.46
C THR A 75 23.06 -32.09 -31.46
N VAL A 76 24.29 -32.50 -31.15
CA VAL A 76 25.38 -32.58 -32.12
C VAL A 76 25.99 -33.97 -32.05
N GLU A 77 25.89 -34.70 -33.16
CA GLU A 77 26.63 -35.94 -33.41
C GLU A 77 28.13 -35.68 -33.26
N VAL A 78 28.73 -36.16 -32.17
CA VAL A 78 30.18 -36.20 -32.02
C VAL A 78 30.64 -37.66 -31.97
N VAL A 79 31.31 -38.05 -33.04
CA VAL A 79 32.08 -39.28 -33.18
C VAL A 79 33.24 -39.26 -32.18
N SER A 80 33.25 -40.26 -31.29
CA SER A 80 34.39 -40.95 -30.67
C SER A 80 35.69 -40.16 -30.42
N SER A 81 36.07 -40.00 -29.14
CA SER A 81 37.22 -40.74 -28.56
C SER A 81 37.47 -40.43 -27.08
N ARG A 82 37.54 -41.51 -26.27
CA ARG A 82 38.27 -41.67 -24.98
C ARG A 82 38.10 -40.61 -23.89
N ALA A 83 37.36 -40.98 -22.82
CA ALA A 83 37.92 -41.56 -21.59
C ALA A 83 36.77 -41.77 -20.59
N GLU A 84 36.66 -42.99 -20.09
CA GLU A 84 35.64 -43.42 -19.13
C GLU A 84 35.87 -42.75 -17.76
N GLU A 85 35.14 -41.69 -17.47
CA GLU A 85 34.68 -41.44 -16.10
C GLU A 85 33.18 -41.70 -16.07
N HIS A 86 32.82 -42.80 -15.40
CA HIS A 86 31.45 -43.22 -15.16
C HIS A 86 30.66 -42.13 -14.41
N ILE A 87 30.06 -41.19 -15.15
CA ILE A 87 28.85 -40.53 -14.69
C ILE A 87 27.74 -41.54 -14.94
N THR A 88 27.41 -42.33 -13.93
CA THR A 88 26.14 -43.03 -13.89
C THR A 88 25.04 -41.99 -13.96
N LEU A 89 24.50 -41.77 -15.16
CA LEU A 89 23.19 -41.18 -15.34
C LEU A 89 22.22 -42.09 -14.59
N VAL A 90 21.87 -41.68 -13.37
CA VAL A 90 20.81 -42.33 -12.60
C VAL A 90 19.56 -42.23 -13.46
N THR A 91 19.20 -43.36 -14.06
CA THR A 91 17.94 -43.52 -14.79
C THR A 91 16.80 -43.18 -13.84
N SER A 92 15.80 -42.49 -14.36
CA SER A 92 14.66 -41.86 -13.68
C SER A 92 13.75 -42.78 -12.83
N ASP A 93 14.14 -44.03 -12.62
CA ASP A 93 13.29 -45.08 -12.05
C ASP A 93 13.51 -45.26 -10.53
N ASP A 94 14.55 -44.65 -9.93
CA ASP A 94 14.89 -44.81 -8.51
C ASP A 94 14.33 -43.72 -7.56
N TYR A 95 13.62 -42.71 -8.09
CA TYR A 95 13.01 -41.64 -7.29
C TYR A 95 11.55 -41.38 -7.69
N GLU A 96 10.72 -42.42 -7.68
CA GLU A 96 9.28 -42.20 -7.50
C GLU A 96 9.04 -41.70 -6.06
N TYR A 97 9.10 -40.38 -5.88
CA TYR A 97 8.60 -39.77 -4.65
C TYR A 97 7.18 -40.24 -4.43
N GLN A 98 6.94 -40.93 -3.31
CA GLN A 98 5.60 -41.25 -2.88
C GLN A 98 4.77 -39.96 -2.82
N PRO A 99 3.47 -39.98 -3.20
CA PRO A 99 2.64 -38.78 -3.18
C PRO A 99 2.72 -38.04 -1.83
N GLY A 100 3.13 -36.76 -1.85
CA GLY A 100 3.32 -35.97 -0.63
C GLY A 100 4.75 -35.94 -0.09
N THR A 101 5.71 -36.63 -0.70
CA THR A 101 7.12 -36.68 -0.27
C THR A 101 8.07 -35.85 -1.14
N SER A 102 7.53 -35.06 -2.07
CA SER A 102 8.39 -34.21 -2.89
C SER A 102 9.11 -33.18 -2.02
N PRO A 103 10.37 -32.80 -2.33
CA PRO A 103 11.13 -31.86 -1.50
C PRO A 103 10.42 -30.53 -1.24
N ILE A 104 9.61 -30.07 -2.20
CA ILE A 104 8.82 -28.83 -2.06
C ILE A 104 7.65 -29.01 -1.07
N GLU A 105 6.98 -30.16 -1.06
CA GLU A 105 5.88 -30.45 -0.13
C GLU A 105 6.35 -30.69 1.31
N MET A 106 7.61 -31.09 1.46
CA MET A 106 8.25 -31.29 2.77
C MET A 106 8.69 -29.96 3.41
N LEU A 107 8.61 -28.84 2.70
CA LEU A 107 8.92 -27.53 3.26
C LEU A 107 7.91 -27.16 4.37
N PRO A 108 8.35 -26.44 5.41
CA PRO A 108 7.44 -25.88 6.40
C PRO A 108 6.36 -25.01 5.74
N LEU A 109 5.14 -25.05 6.29
CA LEU A 109 3.99 -24.34 5.73
C LEU A 109 4.25 -22.83 5.61
N GLU A 110 5.06 -22.26 6.51
CA GLU A 110 5.47 -20.86 6.50
C GLU A 110 6.23 -20.50 5.23
N ILE A 111 7.20 -21.35 4.84
CA ILE A 111 8.02 -21.17 3.64
C ILE A 111 7.16 -21.36 2.40
N LEU A 112 6.32 -22.40 2.38
CA LEU A 112 5.36 -22.63 1.29
C LEU A 112 4.44 -21.43 1.09
N ARG A 113 3.89 -20.87 2.18
CA ARG A 113 3.04 -19.69 2.10
C ARG A 113 3.78 -18.48 1.57
N THR A 114 5.02 -18.24 2.00
CA THR A 114 5.84 -17.15 1.45
C THR A 114 6.09 -17.33 -0.04
N ILE A 115 6.36 -18.55 -0.50
CA ILE A 115 6.52 -18.85 -1.94
C ILE A 115 5.21 -18.58 -2.69
N ILE A 116 4.08 -19.05 -2.17
CA ILE A 116 2.76 -18.87 -2.78
C ILE A 116 2.35 -17.39 -2.81
N GLN A 117 2.73 -16.60 -1.81
CA GLN A 117 2.48 -15.15 -1.77
C GLN A 117 3.07 -14.41 -2.98
N TYR A 118 4.21 -14.84 -3.51
CA TYR A 118 4.79 -14.26 -4.72
C TYR A 118 3.98 -14.57 -5.99
N LEU A 119 3.10 -15.57 -5.96
CA LEU A 119 2.19 -15.90 -7.06
C LEU A 119 0.88 -15.11 -7.00
N THR A 120 0.58 -14.49 -5.86
CA THR A 120 -0.58 -13.61 -5.71
C THR A 120 -0.34 -12.32 -6.48
N THR A 121 -0.96 -12.20 -7.66
CA THR A 121 -0.90 -10.98 -8.45
C THR A 121 -1.88 -9.95 -7.89
N ASP A 122 -1.35 -8.93 -7.21
CA ASP A 122 -2.15 -7.85 -6.64
C ASP A 122 -2.74 -6.91 -7.70
N ILE A 123 -2.13 -6.84 -8.89
CA ILE A 123 -2.60 -6.04 -10.02
C ILE A 123 -2.73 -6.93 -11.26
N PRO A 124 -3.93 -7.06 -11.85
CA PRO A 124 -4.01 -7.55 -13.22
C PRO A 124 -3.39 -6.48 -14.13
N LEU A 125 -2.33 -6.85 -14.86
CA LEU A 125 -1.64 -5.95 -15.80
C LEU A 125 -2.60 -5.42 -16.88
N ASP A 126 -3.65 -6.18 -17.19
CA ASP A 126 -4.72 -5.83 -18.11
C ASP A 126 -6.09 -6.23 -17.54
N SER A 127 -7.15 -5.50 -17.90
CA SER A 127 -8.54 -5.75 -17.49
C SER A 127 -9.08 -7.16 -17.77
N PHE A 128 -8.34 -7.94 -18.58
CA PHE A 128 -8.74 -9.25 -19.11
C PHE A 128 -7.94 -10.44 -18.57
N THR A 129 -6.85 -10.24 -17.82
CA THR A 129 -6.11 -11.38 -17.24
C THR A 129 -6.86 -11.94 -16.03
N PRO A 130 -7.22 -13.25 -16.03
CA PRO A 130 -7.88 -13.87 -14.89
C PRO A 130 -7.01 -13.76 -13.63
N LYS A 131 -7.56 -13.22 -12.55
CA LYS A 131 -6.90 -13.14 -11.26
C LYS A 131 -6.68 -14.55 -10.70
N ASN A 132 -5.55 -14.77 -10.04
CA ASN A 132 -5.25 -15.97 -9.27
C ASN A 132 -5.18 -17.28 -10.08
N THR A 133 -4.98 -17.25 -11.41
CA THR A 133 -4.83 -18.46 -12.24
C THR A 133 -3.70 -19.38 -11.75
N ASN A 134 -2.60 -18.79 -11.31
CA ASN A 134 -1.48 -19.54 -10.72
C ASN A 134 -1.89 -20.25 -9.43
N LEU A 135 -2.65 -19.56 -8.56
CA LEU A 135 -3.15 -20.13 -7.31
C LEU A 135 -4.17 -21.24 -7.58
N LEU A 136 -5.09 -21.05 -8.54
CA LEU A 136 -6.05 -22.09 -8.93
C LEU A 136 -5.35 -23.34 -9.48
N SER A 137 -4.25 -23.15 -10.20
CA SER A 137 -3.43 -24.26 -10.70
C SER A 137 -2.76 -25.02 -9.55
N LEU A 138 -2.26 -24.31 -8.53
CA LEU A 138 -1.65 -24.93 -7.34
C LEU A 138 -2.63 -25.78 -6.54
N LEU A 139 -3.90 -25.40 -6.46
CA LEU A 139 -4.95 -26.19 -5.78
C LEU A 139 -5.08 -27.61 -6.33
N LEU A 140 -4.65 -27.85 -7.58
CA LEU A 140 -4.79 -29.12 -8.28
C LEU A 140 -3.53 -29.99 -8.25
N THR A 141 -2.46 -29.50 -7.62
CA THR A 141 -1.15 -30.18 -7.62
C THR A 141 -1.09 -31.27 -6.55
N SER A 142 -1.34 -30.92 -5.29
CA SER A 142 -1.31 -31.87 -4.18
C SER A 142 -2.11 -31.41 -2.97
N ARG A 143 -2.28 -32.30 -1.97
CA ARG A 143 -3.01 -31.97 -0.73
C ARG A 143 -2.30 -30.92 0.12
N VAL A 144 -0.96 -30.96 0.17
CA VAL A 144 -0.15 -29.99 0.92
C VAL A 144 -0.25 -28.62 0.26
N MET A 145 -0.06 -28.56 -1.06
CA MET A 145 -0.20 -27.33 -1.84
C MET A 145 -1.62 -26.79 -1.80
N TYR A 146 -2.62 -27.66 -1.87
CA TYR A 146 -4.02 -27.29 -1.70
C TYR A 146 -4.24 -26.59 -0.35
N SER A 147 -3.81 -27.19 0.76
CA SER A 147 -3.98 -26.61 2.09
C SER A 147 -3.27 -25.27 2.26
N ALA A 148 -2.02 -25.18 1.78
CA ALA A 148 -1.23 -23.95 1.81
C ALA A 148 -1.87 -22.83 0.96
N THR A 149 -2.38 -23.19 -0.23
CA THR A 149 -2.98 -22.25 -1.19
C THR A 149 -4.36 -21.76 -0.73
N VAL A 150 -5.20 -22.63 -0.15
CA VAL A 150 -6.50 -22.22 0.41
C VAL A 150 -6.31 -21.20 1.53
N ASN A 151 -5.33 -21.40 2.40
CA ASN A 151 -4.99 -20.45 3.45
C ASN A 151 -4.65 -19.08 2.84
N GLU A 152 -3.81 -19.05 1.81
CA GLU A 152 -3.42 -17.79 1.16
C GLU A 152 -4.60 -17.11 0.42
N LEU A 153 -5.44 -17.89 -0.25
CA LEU A 153 -6.64 -17.38 -0.96
C LEU A 153 -7.65 -16.70 -0.02
N TYR A 154 -7.83 -17.23 1.20
CA TYR A 154 -8.74 -16.66 2.18
C TYR A 154 -8.08 -15.67 3.13
N SER A 155 -6.75 -15.66 3.24
CA SER A 155 -6.02 -14.75 4.14
C SER A 155 -6.25 -13.28 3.77
N CYS A 156 -6.18 -12.94 2.49
CA CYS A 156 -6.33 -11.57 1.99
C CYS A 156 -7.48 -11.47 0.97
N VAL A 157 -8.68 -11.14 1.46
CA VAL A 157 -9.89 -11.08 0.63
C VAL A 157 -10.12 -9.65 0.15
N THR A 158 -10.08 -9.47 -1.17
CA THR A 158 -10.45 -8.19 -1.81
C THR A 158 -11.85 -8.25 -2.40
N ILE A 159 -12.69 -7.31 -2.02
CA ILE A 159 -14.06 -7.16 -2.50
C ILE A 159 -14.14 -5.95 -3.44
N SER A 160 -14.38 -6.20 -4.72
CA SER A 160 -14.55 -5.14 -5.73
C SER A 160 -16.00 -4.80 -6.05
N GLN A 161 -16.95 -5.69 -5.71
CA GLN A 161 -18.38 -5.54 -6.01
C GLN A 161 -19.25 -6.26 -4.97
N SER A 162 -20.50 -5.83 -4.80
CA SER A 162 -21.43 -6.40 -3.82
C SER A 162 -21.76 -7.88 -4.08
N ARG A 163 -21.84 -8.32 -5.34
CA ARG A 163 -22.02 -9.74 -5.71
C ARG A 163 -20.87 -10.64 -5.24
N ILE A 164 -19.65 -10.11 -5.26
CA ILE A 164 -18.46 -10.83 -4.80
C ILE A 164 -18.52 -10.98 -3.29
N PHE A 165 -18.88 -9.92 -2.58
CA PHE A 165 -19.14 -9.97 -1.15
C PHE A 165 -20.20 -11.01 -0.81
N GLN A 166 -21.34 -11.02 -1.51
CA GLN A 166 -22.40 -12.00 -1.25
C GLN A 166 -21.92 -13.43 -1.50
N SER A 167 -21.22 -13.69 -2.60
CA SER A 167 -20.70 -15.03 -2.91
C SER A 167 -19.73 -15.51 -1.83
N PHE A 168 -18.84 -14.61 -1.38
CA PHE A 168 -17.92 -14.86 -0.29
C PHE A 168 -18.66 -15.12 1.03
N PHE A 169 -19.63 -14.30 1.37
CA PHE A 169 -20.44 -14.41 2.59
C PHE A 169 -21.23 -15.72 2.65
N VAL A 170 -21.89 -16.11 1.55
CA VAL A 170 -22.59 -17.40 1.43
C VAL A 170 -21.60 -18.56 1.62
N HIS A 171 -20.40 -18.45 1.04
CA HIS A 171 -19.37 -19.47 1.19
C HIS A 171 -18.88 -19.61 2.63
N LEU A 172 -18.67 -18.49 3.34
CA LEU A 172 -18.32 -18.51 4.77
C LEU A 172 -19.46 -19.08 5.63
N THR A 173 -20.70 -18.80 5.27
CA THR A 173 -21.87 -19.31 5.99
C THR A 173 -21.96 -20.84 5.87
N ASN A 174 -21.70 -21.37 4.67
CA ASN A 174 -21.68 -22.82 4.42
C ASN A 174 -20.43 -23.50 4.98
N HIS A 175 -19.31 -22.79 5.07
CA HIS A 175 -18.03 -23.30 5.54
C HIS A 175 -17.35 -22.36 6.56
N PRO A 176 -17.83 -22.34 7.82
CA PRO A 176 -17.34 -21.39 8.83
C PRO A 176 -15.84 -21.51 9.15
N SER A 177 -15.24 -22.69 8.96
CA SER A 177 -13.81 -22.94 9.18
C SER A 177 -12.91 -22.06 8.30
N LEU A 178 -13.37 -21.69 7.10
CA LEU A 178 -12.63 -20.81 6.19
C LEU A 178 -12.59 -19.37 6.70
N GLY A 179 -13.58 -18.97 7.49
CA GLY A 179 -13.64 -17.65 8.10
C GLY A 179 -12.50 -17.40 9.09
N ALA A 180 -11.98 -18.44 9.75
CA ALA A 180 -10.81 -18.35 10.63
C ALA A 180 -9.49 -18.06 9.87
N LEU A 181 -9.45 -18.31 8.57
CA LEU A 181 -8.30 -18.03 7.72
C LEU A 181 -8.22 -16.54 7.35
N VAL A 182 -9.37 -15.83 7.34
CA VAL A 182 -9.46 -14.43 6.92
C VAL A 182 -8.69 -13.51 7.87
N LYS A 183 -7.65 -12.85 7.33
CA LYS A 183 -6.82 -11.88 8.06
C LYS A 183 -7.04 -10.46 7.57
N ARG A 184 -7.35 -10.27 6.29
CA ARG A 184 -7.63 -8.97 5.69
C ARG A 184 -8.93 -9.02 4.90
N LEU A 185 -9.79 -8.04 5.14
CA LEU A 185 -10.96 -7.76 4.33
C LEU A 185 -10.80 -6.37 3.70
N ASP A 186 -10.68 -6.32 2.38
CA ASP A 186 -10.25 -5.14 1.63
C ASP A 186 -11.31 -4.69 0.62
N PHE A 187 -11.93 -3.54 0.87
CA PHE A 187 -12.90 -2.88 0.00
C PHE A 187 -12.28 -1.72 -0.81
N SER A 188 -10.95 -1.56 -0.83
CA SER A 188 -10.28 -0.44 -1.52
C SER A 188 -10.52 -0.38 -3.03
N SER A 189 -10.89 -1.51 -3.64
CA SER A 189 -11.24 -1.60 -5.06
C SER A 189 -12.75 -1.70 -5.31
N PHE A 190 -13.56 -1.50 -4.25
CA PHE A 190 -15.00 -1.58 -4.35
C PHE A 190 -15.52 -0.48 -5.25
N ASN A 191 -16.14 -0.84 -6.36
CA ASN A 191 -16.81 0.10 -7.22
C ASN A 191 -18.32 -0.12 -7.10
N PRO A 192 -19.05 0.83 -6.49
CA PRO A 192 -20.49 0.73 -6.34
C PRO A 192 -21.21 0.75 -7.69
N THR A 193 -20.63 1.32 -8.74
CA THR A 193 -21.27 1.54 -10.06
C THR A 193 -21.08 0.40 -11.08
N GLY A 194 -20.53 -0.74 -10.66
CA GLY A 194 -20.23 -1.86 -11.57
C GLY A 194 -21.43 -2.31 -12.44
N ALA A 195 -21.16 -2.48 -13.75
CA ALA A 195 -22.04 -3.04 -14.79
C ALA A 195 -23.45 -2.42 -14.94
N GLY A 196 -23.55 -1.09 -14.92
CA GLY A 196 -24.76 -0.38 -15.38
C GLY A 196 -25.98 -0.46 -14.46
N MET A 197 -25.80 -0.90 -13.21
CA MET A 197 -26.88 -0.92 -12.23
C MET A 197 -27.10 0.47 -11.61
N THR A 198 -28.36 0.90 -11.55
CA THR A 198 -28.76 2.16 -10.92
C THR A 198 -28.59 2.12 -9.40
N ALA A 199 -28.48 3.28 -8.75
CA ALA A 199 -28.42 3.37 -7.28
C ALA A 199 -29.63 2.70 -6.59
N ARG A 200 -30.80 2.72 -7.24
CA ARG A 200 -32.03 2.08 -6.78
C ARG A 200 -31.94 0.55 -6.82
N GLU A 201 -31.52 -0.02 -7.96
CA GLU A 201 -31.32 -1.47 -8.08
C GLU A 201 -30.27 -1.98 -7.09
N ARG A 202 -29.27 -1.17 -6.74
CA ARG A 202 -28.28 -1.51 -5.71
C ARG A 202 -28.90 -1.58 -4.32
N ALA A 203 -29.70 -0.58 -3.94
CA ALA A 203 -30.44 -0.60 -2.68
C ALA A 203 -31.39 -1.81 -2.60
N GLU A 204 -31.94 -2.25 -3.73
CA GLU A 204 -32.83 -3.41 -3.81
C GLU A 204 -32.09 -4.76 -3.78
N THR A 205 -30.83 -4.84 -4.25
CA THR A 205 -30.07 -6.11 -4.22
C THR A 205 -29.69 -6.59 -2.81
N LEU A 206 -29.55 -5.68 -1.83
CA LEU A 206 -29.28 -6.00 -0.41
C LEU A 206 -28.07 -6.93 -0.15
N TYR A 207 -27.12 -7.00 -1.09
CA TYR A 207 -25.98 -7.92 -1.01
C TYR A 207 -24.91 -7.48 0.00
N LEU A 208 -24.64 -6.18 0.03
CA LEU A 208 -23.78 -5.54 1.03
C LEU A 208 -24.65 -4.47 1.69
N ILE A 209 -25.00 -4.76 2.94
CA ILE A 209 -25.76 -3.92 3.87
C ILE A 209 -25.19 -4.13 5.28
N PRO A 210 -25.42 -3.22 6.24
CA PRO A 210 -24.86 -3.32 7.59
C PRO A 210 -25.09 -4.68 8.25
N GLU A 211 -26.27 -5.28 8.11
CA GLU A 211 -26.60 -6.58 8.71
C GLU A 211 -25.73 -7.72 8.14
N THR A 212 -25.58 -7.77 6.82
CA THR A 212 -24.76 -8.78 6.14
C THR A 212 -23.27 -8.58 6.42
N LEU A 213 -22.80 -7.33 6.50
CA LEU A 213 -21.42 -7.00 6.84
C LEU A 213 -21.11 -7.41 8.28
N ASN A 214 -21.99 -7.06 9.22
CA ASN A 214 -21.87 -7.43 10.62
C ASN A 214 -21.83 -8.96 10.81
N ARG A 215 -22.68 -9.71 10.09
CA ARG A 215 -22.67 -11.19 10.11
C ARG A 215 -21.42 -11.78 9.45
N CYS A 216 -20.89 -11.15 8.41
CA CYS A 216 -19.62 -11.56 7.80
C CYS A 216 -18.45 -11.38 8.78
N LEU A 217 -18.45 -10.28 9.53
CA LEU A 217 -17.46 -10.02 10.59
C LEU A 217 -17.56 -11.07 11.72
N GLU A 218 -18.75 -11.53 12.10
CA GLU A 218 -18.92 -12.67 13.02
C GLU A 218 -18.25 -13.95 12.56
N LEU A 219 -18.29 -14.20 11.24
CA LEU A 219 -17.67 -15.37 10.63
C LEU A 219 -16.16 -15.20 10.44
N THR A 220 -15.58 -14.03 10.73
CA THR A 220 -14.14 -13.76 10.52
C THR A 220 -13.42 -13.36 11.82
N PRO A 221 -13.43 -14.22 12.87
CA PRO A 221 -12.93 -13.89 14.20
C PRO A 221 -11.41 -13.60 14.27
N GLN A 222 -10.69 -13.88 13.18
CA GLN A 222 -9.24 -13.77 13.08
C GLN A 222 -8.77 -12.56 12.27
N LEU A 223 -9.70 -11.65 11.95
CA LEU A 223 -9.45 -10.45 11.18
C LEU A 223 -8.40 -9.57 11.85
N GLN A 224 -7.43 -9.13 11.06
CA GLN A 224 -6.34 -8.25 11.47
C GLN A 224 -6.40 -6.90 10.78
N GLU A 225 -6.95 -6.84 9.57
CA GLU A 225 -6.95 -5.64 8.74
C GLU A 225 -8.32 -5.49 8.07
N PHE A 226 -8.95 -4.34 8.26
CA PHE A 226 -10.22 -4.01 7.63
C PHE A 226 -10.08 -2.67 6.91
N LEU A 227 -10.17 -2.72 5.58
CA LEU A 227 -9.97 -1.55 4.72
C LEU A 227 -11.29 -1.16 4.09
N ALA A 228 -11.90 -0.11 4.63
CA ALA A 228 -13.09 0.54 4.10
C ALA A 228 -12.74 1.89 3.46
N GLN A 229 -13.55 2.30 2.51
CA GLN A 229 -13.44 3.60 1.83
C GLN A 229 -14.84 4.18 1.64
N GLU A 230 -14.91 5.42 1.15
CA GLU A 230 -16.17 6.17 0.93
C GLU A 230 -17.30 5.34 0.32
N HIS A 231 -17.01 4.41 -0.60
CA HIS A 231 -18.04 3.67 -1.31
C HIS A 231 -18.86 2.70 -0.46
N ILE A 232 -18.39 2.34 0.74
CA ILE A 232 -19.12 1.47 1.68
C ILE A 232 -19.47 2.16 2.99
N HIS A 233 -19.31 3.50 3.08
CA HIS A 233 -19.50 4.21 4.34
C HIS A 233 -20.95 4.16 4.89
N ASP A 234 -21.93 3.91 4.03
CA ASP A 234 -23.34 3.78 4.42
C ASP A 234 -23.66 2.39 4.97
N ASP A 235 -22.76 1.43 4.77
CA ASP A 235 -22.84 0.06 5.28
C ASP A 235 -22.14 -0.10 6.65
N LEU A 236 -21.50 0.96 7.15
CA LEU A 236 -20.75 1.01 8.41
C LEU A 236 -21.62 1.62 9.53
N ASP A 237 -22.65 0.90 9.96
CA ASP A 237 -23.53 1.34 11.05
C ASP A 237 -22.88 1.19 12.45
N SER A 238 -23.61 1.62 13.49
CA SER A 238 -23.16 1.55 14.88
C SER A 238 -22.73 0.14 15.29
N LYS A 239 -23.43 -0.92 14.84
CA LYS A 239 -23.12 -2.31 15.19
C LYS A 239 -21.84 -2.78 14.51
N VAL A 240 -21.63 -2.41 13.25
CA VAL A 240 -20.40 -2.73 12.52
C VAL A 240 -19.20 -2.02 13.18
N ILE A 241 -19.32 -0.73 13.47
CA ILE A 241 -18.24 0.05 14.11
C ILE A 241 -17.93 -0.51 15.51
N GLU A 242 -18.95 -0.73 16.34
CA GLU A 242 -18.78 -1.35 17.67
C GLU A 242 -18.10 -2.71 17.54
N ARG A 243 -18.52 -3.55 16.59
CA ARG A 243 -17.92 -4.87 16.38
C ARG A 243 -16.45 -4.81 15.98
N LEU A 244 -16.06 -3.88 15.12
CA LEU A 244 -14.67 -3.71 14.72
C LEU A 244 -13.80 -3.33 15.94
N PHE A 245 -14.25 -2.40 16.78
CA PHE A 245 -13.47 -1.94 17.93
C PHE A 245 -13.54 -2.87 19.16
N CYS A 246 -14.70 -3.47 19.44
CA CYS A 246 -14.97 -4.22 20.68
C CYS A 246 -14.82 -5.74 20.53
N HIS A 247 -15.02 -6.30 19.33
CA HIS A 247 -15.18 -7.76 19.15
C HIS A 247 -14.13 -8.39 18.22
N HIS A 248 -13.13 -7.62 17.78
CA HIS A 248 -12.00 -8.11 17.01
C HIS A 248 -10.66 -7.84 17.72
N PRO A 249 -10.26 -8.69 18.69
CA PRO A 249 -9.08 -8.45 19.52
C PRO A 249 -7.75 -8.58 18.76
N ARG A 250 -7.78 -9.08 17.51
CA ARG A 250 -6.60 -9.21 16.64
C ARG A 250 -6.52 -8.11 15.58
N LEU A 251 -7.48 -7.16 15.59
CA LEU A 251 -7.57 -6.10 14.60
C LEU A 251 -6.44 -5.08 14.80
N LYS A 252 -5.49 -5.07 13.87
CA LYS A 252 -4.30 -4.20 13.91
C LYS A 252 -4.43 -2.98 13.03
N ALA A 253 -5.25 -3.03 11.97
CA ALA A 253 -5.36 -1.97 10.99
C ALA A 253 -6.80 -1.66 10.59
N LEU A 254 -7.11 -0.36 10.58
CA LEU A 254 -8.37 0.20 10.13
C LEU A 254 -8.10 1.32 9.11
N ASP A 255 -8.77 1.23 7.97
CA ASP A 255 -8.81 2.29 6.97
C ASP A 255 -10.28 2.69 6.76
N PHE A 256 -10.60 3.96 6.92
CA PHE A 256 -11.92 4.55 6.65
C PHE A 256 -11.80 5.76 5.71
N THR A 257 -10.87 5.73 4.77
CA THR A 257 -10.58 6.89 3.93
C THR A 257 -11.80 7.43 3.20
N ALA A 258 -11.99 8.74 3.30
CA ALA A 258 -13.11 9.50 2.73
C ALA A 258 -14.49 9.05 3.23
N CYS A 259 -14.57 8.31 4.34
CA CYS A 259 -15.85 8.02 4.99
C CYS A 259 -16.37 9.26 5.71
N SER A 260 -17.41 9.90 5.15
CA SER A 260 -17.99 11.15 5.64
C SER A 260 -19.52 11.19 5.57
N SER A 261 -20.19 10.05 5.38
CA SER A 261 -21.66 10.02 5.32
C SER A 261 -22.31 10.27 6.68
N PRO A 262 -23.57 10.75 6.72
CA PRO A 262 -24.28 10.97 7.98
C PRO A 262 -24.41 9.70 8.83
N LYS A 263 -24.70 8.54 8.19
CA LYS A 263 -24.82 7.25 8.88
C LYS A 263 -23.52 6.83 9.55
N PHE A 264 -22.40 6.96 8.84
CA PHE A 264 -21.07 6.69 9.37
C PHE A 264 -20.74 7.59 10.58
N CYS A 265 -21.06 8.88 10.48
CA CYS A 265 -20.82 9.83 11.58
C CYS A 265 -21.70 9.53 12.80
N GLU A 266 -22.95 9.15 12.57
CA GLU A 266 -23.88 8.72 13.62
C GLU A 266 -23.38 7.44 14.31
N ALA A 267 -22.82 6.49 13.57
CA ALA A 267 -22.24 5.27 14.11
C ALA A 267 -21.11 5.55 15.13
N PHE A 268 -20.17 6.43 14.77
CA PHE A 268 -19.13 6.87 15.70
C PHE A 268 -19.67 7.68 16.87
N THR A 269 -20.66 8.55 16.62
CA THR A 269 -21.31 9.32 17.69
C THR A 269 -22.01 8.39 18.69
N SER A 270 -22.64 7.32 18.20
CA SER A 270 -23.26 6.28 19.01
C SER A 270 -22.23 5.56 19.86
N LEU A 271 -21.07 5.20 19.29
CA LEU A 271 -19.95 4.58 20.02
C LEU A 271 -19.42 5.46 21.16
N VAL A 272 -19.28 6.76 20.92
CA VAL A 272 -18.83 7.72 21.94
C VAL A 272 -19.88 7.87 23.05
N LYS A 273 -21.17 7.89 22.70
CA LYS A 273 -22.28 8.01 23.65
C LYS A 273 -22.49 6.77 24.49
N SER A 274 -22.36 5.58 23.89
CA SER A 274 -22.57 4.31 24.60
C SER A 274 -21.44 4.00 25.56
N ASP A 275 -20.24 4.54 25.29
CA ASP A 275 -19.01 4.34 26.05
C ASP A 275 -18.88 2.93 26.64
N PRO A 276 -18.64 1.90 25.80
CA PRO A 276 -18.49 0.53 26.27
C PRO A 276 -17.10 0.32 26.91
N SER A 277 -16.73 1.21 27.83
CA SER A 277 -15.44 1.32 28.52
C SER A 277 -14.89 0.00 29.09
N PRO A 278 -15.68 -0.94 29.63
CA PRO A 278 -15.13 -2.23 30.07
C PRO A 278 -14.54 -3.06 28.92
N VAL A 279 -15.09 -2.93 27.72
CA VAL A 279 -14.66 -3.68 26.52
C VAL A 279 -13.67 -2.87 25.68
N LEU A 280 -13.80 -1.53 25.67
CA LEU A 280 -12.94 -0.60 24.96
C LEU A 280 -11.82 0.01 25.81
N ALA A 281 -11.50 -0.54 26.98
CA ALA A 281 -10.41 -0.04 27.81
C ALA A 281 -9.10 0.09 27.03
N THR A 282 -8.84 -0.85 26.12
CA THR A 282 -7.73 -0.79 25.16
C THR A 282 -8.15 -1.37 23.81
N ILE A 283 -7.74 -0.70 22.74
CA ILE A 283 -7.98 -1.09 21.36
C ILE A 283 -6.67 -1.66 20.79
N SER A 284 -6.76 -2.85 20.18
CA SER A 284 -5.61 -3.57 19.59
C SER A 284 -5.05 -2.96 18.29
N VAL A 285 -5.74 -1.95 17.77
CA VAL A 285 -5.39 -1.24 16.52
C VAL A 285 -4.07 -0.50 16.70
N THR A 286 -3.14 -0.79 15.79
CA THR A 286 -1.80 -0.18 15.73
C THR A 286 -1.66 0.79 14.55
N ARG A 287 -2.58 0.71 13.58
CA ARG A 287 -2.56 1.51 12.35
C ARG A 287 -3.97 1.99 12.04
N LEU A 288 -4.19 3.30 12.16
CA LEU A 288 -5.48 3.93 11.94
C LEU A 288 -5.38 4.96 10.82
N CYS A 289 -6.29 4.88 9.86
CA CYS A 289 -6.46 5.88 8.82
C CYS A 289 -7.90 6.38 8.75
N LEU A 290 -8.06 7.68 8.98
CA LEU A 290 -9.28 8.49 8.90
C LEU A 290 -9.10 9.64 7.89
N HIS A 291 -8.26 9.42 6.88
CA HIS A 291 -7.94 10.41 5.84
C HIS A 291 -9.21 10.93 5.18
N GLU A 292 -9.42 12.25 5.16
CA GLU A 292 -10.64 12.90 4.61
C GLU A 292 -11.97 12.49 5.27
N CYS A 293 -11.95 12.00 6.52
CA CYS A 293 -13.15 11.89 7.36
C CYS A 293 -13.57 13.28 7.91
N THR A 294 -13.88 14.22 7.02
CA THR A 294 -14.12 15.64 7.32
C THR A 294 -15.34 15.87 8.21
N SER A 295 -16.34 14.98 8.17
CA SER A 295 -17.59 15.09 8.91
C SER A 295 -17.53 14.52 10.34
N LEU A 296 -16.48 13.78 10.70
CA LEU A 296 -16.32 13.25 12.06
C LEU A 296 -15.98 14.38 13.05
N THR A 297 -16.68 14.41 14.17
CA THR A 297 -16.53 15.46 15.20
C THR A 297 -15.27 15.26 16.05
N ALA A 298 -14.76 16.35 16.63
CA ALA A 298 -13.60 16.35 17.54
C ALA A 298 -13.72 15.35 18.72
N SER A 299 -14.94 15.12 19.22
CA SER A 299 -15.21 14.20 20.33
C SER A 299 -14.89 12.75 19.99
N VAL A 300 -15.02 12.35 18.72
CA VAL A 300 -14.66 11.00 18.26
C VAL A 300 -13.16 10.76 18.44
N TYR A 301 -12.33 11.70 18.00
CA TYR A 301 -10.87 11.60 18.13
C TYR A 301 -10.44 11.55 19.60
N SER A 302 -10.99 12.44 20.42
CA SER A 302 -10.71 12.49 21.87
C SER A 302 -11.11 11.21 22.59
N PHE A 303 -12.09 10.47 22.06
CA PHE A 303 -12.55 9.21 22.63
C PHE A 303 -11.70 8.00 22.22
N ILE A 304 -11.36 7.87 20.93
CA ILE A 304 -10.71 6.65 20.40
C ILE A 304 -9.18 6.69 20.50
N ILE A 305 -8.56 7.86 20.34
CA ILE A 305 -7.09 8.00 20.27
C ILE A 305 -6.40 7.54 21.57
N PRO A 306 -6.85 7.94 22.78
CA PRO A 306 -6.20 7.52 24.03
C PRO A 306 -6.23 6.01 24.25
N LYS A 307 -7.22 5.33 23.63
CA LYS A 307 -7.45 3.89 23.80
C LYS A 307 -6.53 3.03 22.93
N MET A 308 -5.63 3.60 22.14
CA MET A 308 -4.72 2.87 21.23
C MET A 308 -3.26 2.93 21.74
N PRO A 309 -2.88 2.18 22.79
CA PRO A 309 -1.56 2.29 23.42
C PRO A 309 -0.39 1.81 22.55
N GLN A 310 -0.68 1.10 21.46
CA GLN A 310 0.31 0.49 20.55
C GLN A 310 0.28 1.15 19.16
N LEU A 311 -0.18 2.40 19.08
CA LEU A 311 -0.31 3.11 17.81
C LEU A 311 1.07 3.37 17.17
N THR A 312 1.18 3.05 15.89
CA THR A 312 2.41 3.19 15.08
C THR A 312 2.21 4.03 13.83
N HIS A 313 1.01 4.00 13.26
CA HIS A 313 0.62 4.74 12.06
C HIS A 313 -0.70 5.46 12.35
N LEU A 314 -0.70 6.78 12.21
CA LEU A 314 -1.88 7.61 12.38
C LEU A 314 -2.02 8.57 11.20
N ASP A 315 -3.07 8.35 10.41
CA ASP A 315 -3.48 9.30 9.38
C ASP A 315 -4.85 9.87 9.74
N VAL A 316 -4.85 11.16 10.08
CA VAL A 316 -6.05 11.94 10.38
C VAL A 316 -6.06 13.21 9.54
N SER A 317 -5.43 13.19 8.36
CA SER A 317 -5.35 14.40 7.54
C SER A 317 -6.72 14.82 7.03
N HIS A 318 -6.93 16.14 6.98
CA HIS A 318 -8.18 16.77 6.59
C HIS A 318 -9.35 16.31 7.46
N THR A 319 -9.14 16.34 8.78
CA THR A 319 -10.14 16.02 9.80
C THR A 319 -10.26 17.13 10.85
N GLN A 320 -11.22 16.97 11.76
CA GLN A 320 -11.48 17.89 12.88
C GLN A 320 -10.74 17.50 14.19
N ILE A 321 -9.59 16.82 14.10
CA ILE A 321 -8.77 16.54 15.28
C ILE A 321 -8.28 17.84 15.94
N THR A 322 -8.37 17.91 17.27
CA THR A 322 -7.97 19.08 18.08
C THR A 322 -6.61 18.88 18.73
N ASP A 323 -6.01 19.96 19.21
CA ASP A 323 -4.77 19.95 20.00
C ASP A 323 -4.88 18.99 21.20
N SER A 324 -5.98 19.06 21.95
CA SER A 324 -6.22 18.16 23.10
C SER A 324 -6.27 16.69 22.69
N ALA A 325 -6.89 16.36 21.56
CA ALA A 325 -6.95 14.98 21.06
C ALA A 325 -5.58 14.49 20.57
N LEU A 326 -4.79 15.36 19.95
CA LEU A 326 -3.42 15.03 19.53
C LEU A 326 -2.52 14.71 20.74
N HIS A 327 -2.57 15.54 21.79
CA HIS A 327 -1.83 15.33 23.03
C HIS A 327 -2.39 14.19 23.90
N SER A 328 -3.57 13.67 23.57
CA SER A 328 -4.16 12.51 24.26
C SER A 328 -3.62 11.16 23.77
N ILE A 329 -2.75 11.16 22.75
CA ILE A 329 -2.05 9.96 22.28
C ILE A 329 -1.29 9.34 23.45
N ALA A 330 -1.52 8.06 23.72
CA ALA A 330 -0.86 7.36 24.82
C ALA A 330 0.68 7.42 24.71
N GLU A 331 1.36 7.68 25.82
CA GLU A 331 2.83 7.74 25.86
C GLU A 331 3.51 6.41 25.48
N THR A 332 2.80 5.29 25.61
CA THR A 332 3.26 3.96 25.21
C THR A 332 3.28 3.77 23.70
N ALA A 333 2.58 4.61 22.94
CA ALA A 333 2.54 4.54 21.48
C ALA A 333 3.94 4.77 20.89
N GLN A 334 4.19 4.21 19.71
CA GLN A 334 5.47 4.27 19.01
C GLN A 334 5.21 4.70 17.56
N ILE A 335 4.74 5.93 17.40
CA ILE A 335 4.34 6.49 16.12
C ILE A 335 5.57 6.69 15.24
N THR A 336 5.54 6.01 14.10
CA THR A 336 6.56 6.11 13.04
C THR A 336 6.02 6.86 11.82
N HIS A 337 4.70 6.86 11.61
CA HIS A 337 4.06 7.54 10.49
C HIS A 337 2.92 8.40 11.02
N LEU A 338 3.04 9.72 10.85
CA LEU A 338 2.04 10.69 11.27
C LEU A 338 1.64 11.59 10.12
N ASN A 339 0.33 11.67 9.87
CA ASN A 339 -0.24 12.59 8.90
C ASN A 339 -1.36 13.39 9.56
N ILE A 340 -1.06 14.68 9.80
CA ILE A 340 -1.99 15.68 10.36
C ILE A 340 -2.14 16.86 9.38
N SER A 341 -1.90 16.60 8.09
CA SER A 341 -2.03 17.61 7.06
C SER A 341 -3.46 18.13 6.96
N ARG A 342 -3.63 19.43 6.71
CA ARG A 342 -4.93 20.11 6.53
C ARG A 342 -5.90 19.96 7.71
N CYS A 343 -5.40 19.69 8.92
CA CYS A 343 -6.20 19.73 10.15
C CYS A 343 -6.29 21.18 10.64
N THR A 344 -7.44 21.82 10.41
CA THR A 344 -7.66 23.26 10.70
C THR A 344 -7.88 23.56 12.18
N HIS A 345 -8.11 22.53 13.01
CA HIS A 345 -8.31 22.65 14.46
C HIS A 345 -7.01 22.44 15.26
N LEU A 346 -5.86 22.34 14.57
CA LEU A 346 -4.53 22.27 15.18
C LEU A 346 -3.83 23.63 15.11
N THR A 347 -3.12 23.98 16.18
CA THR A 347 -2.29 25.19 16.25
C THR A 347 -0.81 24.85 16.04
N GLY A 348 -0.05 25.78 15.45
CA GLY A 348 1.40 25.61 15.21
C GLY A 348 2.16 25.28 16.48
N ALA A 349 2.03 26.10 17.53
CA ALA A 349 2.63 25.88 18.84
C ALA A 349 2.36 24.48 19.41
N SER A 350 1.11 24.01 19.38
CA SER A 350 0.73 22.68 19.87
C SER A 350 1.37 21.55 19.06
N VAL A 351 1.39 21.67 17.73
CA VAL A 351 2.03 20.70 16.83
C VAL A 351 3.54 20.67 17.05
N VAL A 352 4.19 21.83 17.18
CA VAL A 352 5.62 21.92 17.46
C VAL A 352 5.95 21.28 18.80
N ASP A 353 5.20 21.59 19.86
CA ASP A 353 5.38 20.98 21.18
C ASP A 353 5.22 19.46 21.11
N PHE A 354 4.15 18.98 20.47
CA PHE A 354 3.90 17.54 20.32
C PHE A 354 5.05 16.84 19.58
N ILE A 355 5.46 17.35 18.41
CA ILE A 355 6.52 16.72 17.60
C ILE A 355 7.88 16.72 18.31
N LEU A 356 8.20 17.77 19.07
CA LEU A 356 9.52 17.92 19.68
C LEU A 356 9.63 17.28 21.08
N ASN A 357 8.54 17.18 21.82
CA ASN A 357 8.57 16.79 23.24
C ASN A 357 7.80 15.49 23.54
N HIS A 358 6.78 15.12 22.76
CA HIS A 358 5.96 13.96 23.07
C HIS A 358 6.71 12.64 22.81
N ILE A 359 6.67 11.72 23.79
CA ILE A 359 7.47 10.47 23.75
C ILE A 359 7.07 9.57 22.58
N ALA A 360 5.78 9.54 22.24
CA ALA A 360 5.24 8.66 21.21
C ALA A 360 5.78 8.94 19.78
N VAL A 361 6.35 10.12 19.51
CA VAL A 361 6.79 10.55 18.17
C VAL A 361 8.30 10.71 18.03
N LYS A 362 9.08 10.22 19.01
CA LYS A 362 10.57 10.31 18.97
C LYS A 362 11.21 9.58 17.79
N ASN A 363 10.53 8.56 17.25
CA ASN A 363 11.02 7.69 16.18
C ASN A 363 10.28 7.89 14.84
N LEU A 364 9.79 9.10 14.58
CA LEU A 364 9.08 9.40 13.33
C LEU A 364 9.96 9.12 12.10
N VAL A 365 9.37 8.48 11.11
CA VAL A 365 9.96 8.13 9.81
C VAL A 365 9.25 8.88 8.67
N TYR A 366 7.93 9.05 8.78
CA TYR A 366 7.11 9.83 7.85
C TYR A 366 6.32 10.88 8.63
N LEU A 367 6.44 12.14 8.23
CA LEU A 367 5.73 13.26 8.82
C LEU A 367 5.13 14.15 7.74
N ASN A 368 3.81 14.27 7.72
CA ASN A 368 3.11 15.17 6.82
C ASN A 368 2.31 16.24 7.59
N LEU A 369 2.76 17.48 7.46
CA LEU A 369 2.21 18.70 8.07
C LEU A 369 1.72 19.68 7.00
N ALA A 370 1.45 19.19 5.78
CA ALA A 370 1.02 20.05 4.69
C ALA A 370 -0.27 20.81 5.04
N VAL A 371 -0.36 22.08 4.67
CA VAL A 371 -1.54 22.92 4.86
C VAL A 371 -2.04 23.47 3.53
N ASP A 372 -3.31 23.84 3.48
CA ASP A 372 -3.81 24.71 2.41
C ASP A 372 -3.73 26.16 2.92
N PRO A 373 -2.82 26.98 2.39
CA PRO A 373 -2.64 28.36 2.86
C PRO A 373 -3.86 29.24 2.63
N LYS A 374 -4.84 28.82 1.83
CA LYS A 374 -6.11 29.53 1.66
C LYS A 374 -7.08 29.29 2.81
N SER A 375 -6.97 28.14 3.50
CA SER A 375 -7.88 27.78 4.58
C SER A 375 -7.30 28.07 5.95
N HIS A 376 -6.03 27.71 6.19
CA HIS A 376 -5.39 27.84 7.49
C HIS A 376 -3.88 27.95 7.36
N GLU A 377 -3.29 28.87 8.11
CA GLU A 377 -1.85 28.97 8.25
C GLU A 377 -1.46 28.40 9.61
N MET A 378 -0.84 27.23 9.60
CA MET A 378 -0.54 26.49 10.84
C MET A 378 0.68 27.04 11.57
N PHE A 379 1.76 27.37 10.85
CA PHE A 379 3.04 27.78 11.45
C PHE A 379 3.35 29.23 11.14
N ASP A 380 3.75 29.97 12.17
CA ASP A 380 4.49 31.21 11.97
C ASP A 380 5.97 30.95 11.64
N HIS A 381 6.74 32.03 11.47
CA HIS A 381 8.15 31.96 11.11
C HIS A 381 9.03 31.31 12.19
N ASP A 382 8.76 31.59 13.47
CA ASP A 382 9.58 31.16 14.59
C ASP A 382 9.27 29.71 14.97
N GLU A 383 7.98 29.35 14.95
CA GLU A 383 7.50 27.97 15.11
C GLU A 383 8.08 27.05 14.03
N LEU A 384 8.08 27.48 12.77
CA LEU A 384 8.68 26.70 11.68
C LEU A 384 10.19 26.55 11.84
N THR A 385 10.88 27.61 12.25
CA THR A 385 12.32 27.59 12.53
C THR A 385 12.63 26.62 13.67
N LEU A 386 11.87 26.69 14.77
CA LEU A 386 12.01 25.81 15.92
C LEU A 386 11.78 24.35 15.53
N LEU A 387 10.72 24.07 14.76
CA LEU A 387 10.43 22.73 14.24
C LEU A 387 11.62 22.19 13.46
N LEU A 388 12.04 22.88 12.39
CA LEU A 388 13.12 22.43 11.50
C LEU A 388 14.44 22.18 12.22
N SER A 389 14.74 22.96 13.26
CA SER A 389 15.98 22.84 14.03
C SER A 389 16.10 21.54 14.85
N ARG A 390 14.97 20.92 15.19
CA ARG A 390 14.91 19.80 16.15
C ARG A 390 14.15 18.56 15.65
N LEU A 391 13.79 18.52 14.37
CA LEU A 391 13.18 17.34 13.77
C LEU A 391 14.05 16.07 13.94
N PRO A 392 13.44 14.90 14.14
CA PRO A 392 14.18 13.67 14.43
C PRO A 392 14.93 13.15 13.19
N LYS A 393 16.18 12.71 13.39
CA LYS A 393 17.07 12.17 12.34
C LYS A 393 16.57 10.84 11.74
N THR A 394 15.57 10.22 12.35
CA THR A 394 14.91 9.00 11.86
C THR A 394 14.02 9.26 10.65
N LEU A 395 13.65 10.52 10.38
CA LEU A 395 12.78 10.87 9.26
C LEU A 395 13.36 10.45 7.91
N ARG A 396 12.47 10.06 7.01
CA ARG A 396 12.73 9.77 5.60
C ARG A 396 11.82 10.56 4.69
N SER A 397 10.63 10.93 5.15
CA SER A 397 9.70 11.78 4.42
C SER A 397 9.18 12.90 5.32
N LEU A 398 9.29 14.13 4.84
CA LEU A 398 8.79 15.33 5.50
C LEU A 398 8.00 16.18 4.51
N ASN A 399 6.76 16.52 4.82
CA ASN A 399 5.97 17.40 3.98
C ASN A 399 5.54 18.66 4.74
N LEU A 400 6.04 19.81 4.31
CA LEU A 400 5.75 21.15 4.86
C LEU A 400 5.08 22.05 3.84
N LYS A 401 4.46 21.47 2.80
CA LYS A 401 3.70 22.23 1.80
C LYS A 401 2.70 23.18 2.47
N GLY A 402 2.57 24.39 1.94
CA GLY A 402 1.69 25.45 2.40
C GLY A 402 2.32 26.40 3.41
N SER A 403 3.35 25.94 4.14
CA SER A 403 4.07 26.74 5.15
C SER A 403 4.78 27.95 4.52
N ARG A 404 5.03 29.00 5.32
CA ARG A 404 5.77 30.19 4.87
C ARG A 404 7.27 29.96 5.03
N MET A 405 7.97 29.65 3.93
CA MET A 405 9.42 29.41 3.93
C MET A 405 10.18 30.51 3.20
N THR A 406 10.96 31.28 3.94
CA THR A 406 11.89 32.28 3.41
C THR A 406 13.29 31.69 3.20
N PRO A 407 14.20 32.36 2.45
CA PRO A 407 15.60 31.94 2.33
C PRO A 407 16.34 31.76 3.67
N PHE A 408 15.85 32.37 4.76
CA PHE A 408 16.34 32.19 6.12
C PHE A 408 16.23 30.74 6.61
N HIS A 409 15.27 29.96 6.09
CA HIS A 409 15.05 28.57 6.50
C HIS A 409 15.98 27.57 5.81
N VAL A 410 16.65 27.97 4.71
CA VAL A 410 17.53 27.08 3.92
C VAL A 410 18.62 26.41 4.78
N PRO A 411 19.33 27.11 5.68
CA PRO A 411 20.32 26.48 6.56
C PRO A 411 19.74 25.38 7.46
N PHE A 412 18.47 25.47 7.86
CA PHE A 412 17.81 24.45 8.67
C PHE A 412 17.32 23.25 7.84
N LEU A 413 17.07 23.45 6.54
CA LEU A 413 16.72 22.38 5.59
C LEU A 413 17.97 21.57 5.16
N LEU A 414 19.16 22.18 5.19
CA LEU A 414 20.40 21.53 4.76
C LEU A 414 20.71 20.23 5.52
N PRO A 415 20.68 20.17 6.87
CA PRO A 415 20.88 18.91 7.61
C PRO A 415 19.82 17.85 7.28
N LEU A 416 18.57 18.27 7.03
CA LEU A 416 17.47 17.37 6.70
C LEU A 416 17.66 16.71 5.33
N SER A 417 18.15 17.47 4.35
CA SER A 417 18.43 16.96 2.99
C SER A 417 19.40 15.78 2.95
N LYS A 418 20.21 15.57 4.00
CA LYS A 418 21.25 14.54 4.07
C LYS A 418 20.73 13.16 4.48
N HIS A 419 19.49 13.06 4.95
CA HIS A 419 18.90 11.79 5.37
C HIS A 419 17.44 11.59 4.91
N LEU A 420 16.74 12.67 4.53
CA LEU A 420 15.43 12.57 3.90
C LEU A 420 15.53 12.00 2.49
N GLU A 421 14.56 11.18 2.12
CA GLU A 421 14.34 10.70 0.74
C GLU A 421 13.22 11.53 0.06
N GLU A 422 12.24 12.01 0.83
CA GLU A 422 11.17 12.89 0.35
C GLU A 422 11.11 14.18 1.15
N ILE A 423 11.02 15.32 0.47
CA ILE A 423 10.73 16.59 1.12
C ILE A 423 9.68 17.39 0.35
N GLY A 424 8.68 17.92 1.04
CA GLY A 424 7.77 18.92 0.51
C GLY A 424 8.04 20.29 1.09
N LEU A 425 8.35 21.24 0.21
CA LEU A 425 8.72 22.60 0.59
C LEU A 425 7.51 23.52 0.59
N GLY A 426 7.57 24.54 1.45
CA GLY A 426 6.56 25.58 1.54
C GLY A 426 6.68 26.66 0.47
N ARG A 427 5.87 27.69 0.62
CA ARG A 427 5.81 28.87 -0.25
C ARG A 427 6.97 29.82 0.03
N TYR A 428 7.21 30.76 -0.91
CA TYR A 428 8.17 31.87 -0.82
C TYR A 428 9.65 31.55 -1.05
N LEU A 429 10.00 30.28 -1.28
CA LEU A 429 11.31 29.92 -1.79
C LEU A 429 11.43 30.20 -3.30
N SER A 430 12.63 30.54 -3.74
CA SER A 430 12.98 30.68 -5.15
C SER A 430 13.67 29.41 -5.69
N LEU A 431 13.79 29.30 -7.02
CA LEU A 431 14.61 28.27 -7.67
C LEU A 431 16.06 28.25 -7.13
N SER A 432 16.64 29.42 -6.86
CA SER A 432 18.00 29.55 -6.31
C SER A 432 18.11 28.93 -4.92
N ASP A 433 17.12 29.16 -4.05
CA ASP A 433 17.09 28.61 -2.71
C ASP A 433 16.98 27.08 -2.73
N ILE A 434 16.18 26.52 -3.65
CA ILE A 434 16.07 25.08 -3.86
C ILE A 434 17.43 24.49 -4.28
N ILE A 435 18.13 25.15 -5.20
CA ILE A 435 19.46 24.71 -5.64
C ILE A 435 20.45 24.70 -4.47
N ARG A 436 20.41 25.69 -3.58
CA ARG A 436 21.27 25.76 -2.38
C ARG A 436 21.02 24.61 -1.40
N ILE A 437 19.83 24.02 -1.38
CA ILE A 437 19.54 22.81 -0.57
C ILE A 437 20.25 21.58 -1.15
N LEU A 438 20.30 21.47 -2.49
CA LEU A 438 20.79 20.29 -3.19
C LEU A 438 22.29 20.33 -3.48
N LEU A 439 22.88 21.52 -3.66
CA LEU A 439 24.24 21.69 -4.11
C LEU A 439 25.01 22.68 -3.23
N PRO A 440 26.34 22.51 -3.10
CA PRO A 440 27.16 23.43 -2.33
C PRO A 440 27.15 24.81 -2.99
N ASP A 441 27.08 25.85 -2.15
CA ASP A 441 27.10 27.22 -2.62
C ASP A 441 28.53 27.59 -3.05
N LYS A 442 28.73 27.78 -4.36
CA LYS A 442 30.04 28.08 -4.96
C LYS A 442 30.58 29.46 -4.56
N THR A 443 29.76 30.31 -3.94
CA THR A 443 30.16 31.64 -3.49
C THR A 443 30.86 31.62 -2.12
N LEU A 444 30.80 30.49 -1.39
CA LEU A 444 31.47 30.31 -0.11
C LEU A 444 32.95 29.96 -0.29
N ILE A 445 33.81 30.57 0.54
CA ILE A 445 35.27 30.51 0.49
C ILE A 445 35.76 29.05 0.59
N ALA A 446 36.79 28.69 -0.16
CA ALA A 446 37.35 27.33 -0.29
C ALA A 446 37.74 26.63 1.03
N ILE A 447 37.82 27.36 2.15
CA ILE A 447 38.18 26.86 3.48
C ILE A 447 36.96 26.25 4.20
N ASP A 448 35.75 26.74 3.91
CA ASP A 448 34.47 26.22 4.44
C ASP A 448 33.87 25.10 3.56
N GLN A 449 34.52 24.75 2.46
CA GLN A 449 34.10 23.67 1.55
C GLN A 449 34.47 22.26 2.07
N ILE A 450 35.04 22.15 3.27
CA ILE A 450 35.46 20.87 3.85
C ILE A 450 34.23 20.06 4.30
N SER A 451 34.04 18.94 3.60
CA SER A 451 32.98 17.91 3.70
C SER A 451 31.54 18.33 3.36
N TRP A 452 31.30 18.80 2.14
CA TRP A 452 29.93 18.78 1.60
C TRP A 452 29.43 17.33 1.51
N ASN A 453 28.46 16.98 2.36
CA ASN A 453 27.74 15.72 2.25
C ASN A 453 26.64 15.86 1.18
N PRO A 454 26.58 15.02 0.13
CA PRO A 454 25.49 15.06 -0.85
C PRO A 454 24.12 14.82 -0.19
N HIS A 455 23.06 15.29 -0.84
CA HIS A 455 21.69 15.01 -0.38
C HIS A 455 21.29 13.57 -0.69
N THR A 456 20.32 13.06 0.06
CA THR A 456 19.71 11.73 -0.17
C THR A 456 18.33 11.83 -0.83
N LEU A 457 17.86 13.06 -1.09
CA LEU A 457 16.54 13.34 -1.65
C LEU A 457 16.35 12.69 -3.03
N ARG A 458 15.28 11.90 -3.13
CA ARG A 458 14.78 11.27 -4.37
C ARG A 458 13.54 12.01 -4.89
N TYR A 459 12.80 12.66 -3.99
CA TYR A 459 11.60 13.42 -4.32
C TYR A 459 11.60 14.79 -3.63
N ILE A 460 11.21 15.81 -4.39
CA ILE A 460 10.97 17.15 -3.89
C ILE A 460 9.60 17.66 -4.37
N ASP A 461 8.77 18.14 -3.44
CA ASP A 461 7.53 18.84 -3.76
C ASP A 461 7.78 20.34 -3.70
N ILE A 462 7.68 21.00 -4.86
CA ILE A 462 7.77 22.46 -5.03
C ILE A 462 6.50 22.99 -5.70
N SER A 463 5.38 22.26 -5.58
CA SER A 463 4.12 22.62 -6.23
C SER A 463 3.46 23.89 -5.67
N ASP A 464 4.01 24.44 -4.60
CA ASP A 464 3.64 25.75 -4.06
C ASP A 464 4.33 26.93 -4.75
N LEU A 465 5.38 26.68 -5.54
CA LEU A 465 6.06 27.74 -6.27
C LEU A 465 5.24 28.16 -7.49
N SER A 466 5.04 29.46 -7.63
CA SER A 466 4.46 30.05 -8.83
C SER A 466 5.44 29.97 -10.01
N GLY A 467 4.93 30.15 -11.23
CA GLY A 467 5.77 30.18 -12.43
C GLY A 467 6.85 31.28 -12.43
N VAL A 468 6.66 32.35 -11.65
CA VAL A 468 7.66 33.41 -11.46
C VAL A 468 8.79 32.94 -10.55
N GLN A 469 8.46 32.31 -9.42
CA GLN A 469 9.45 31.80 -8.45
C GLN A 469 10.25 30.62 -8.99
N LEU A 470 9.60 29.77 -9.79
CA LEU A 470 10.24 28.63 -10.44
C LEU A 470 11.18 29.06 -11.59
N ASP A 471 11.02 30.29 -12.10
CA ASP A 471 11.78 30.86 -13.22
C ASP A 471 12.06 29.85 -14.33
N LEU A 472 11.02 29.53 -15.11
CA LEU A 472 11.09 28.50 -16.16
C LEU A 472 12.19 28.78 -17.20
N ILE A 473 12.54 30.05 -17.41
CA ILE A 473 13.60 30.44 -18.35
C ILE A 473 14.95 29.95 -17.81
N THR A 474 15.24 30.23 -16.55
CA THR A 474 16.44 29.73 -15.89
C THR A 474 16.40 28.21 -15.74
N LEU A 475 15.27 27.61 -15.35
CA LEU A 475 15.13 26.17 -15.16
C LEU A 475 15.54 25.36 -16.40
N PHE A 476 15.14 25.80 -17.60
CA PHE A 476 15.46 25.14 -18.87
C PHE A 476 16.75 25.64 -19.52
N SER A 477 17.42 26.62 -18.93
CA SER A 477 18.73 27.08 -19.38
C SER A 477 19.81 26.03 -19.14
N MET A 478 20.80 25.99 -20.03
CA MET A 478 22.00 25.18 -19.85
C MET A 478 22.80 25.55 -18.59
N SER A 479 22.56 26.71 -17.98
CA SER A 479 23.20 27.13 -16.73
C SER A 479 22.60 26.47 -15.49
N CYS A 480 21.30 26.12 -15.49
CA CYS A 480 20.64 25.59 -14.30
C CYS A 480 21.13 24.18 -13.96
N PRO A 481 21.55 23.93 -12.71
CA PRO A 481 22.05 22.63 -12.30
C PRO A 481 20.93 21.65 -11.92
N LEU A 482 19.71 22.11 -11.64
CA LEU A 482 18.64 21.31 -11.02
C LEU A 482 18.30 20.03 -11.81
N LEU A 483 18.21 20.12 -13.14
CA LEU A 483 17.86 18.99 -14.00
C LEU A 483 19.08 18.15 -14.43
N LYS A 484 20.30 18.59 -14.13
CA LYS A 484 21.53 17.85 -14.51
C LYS A 484 21.75 16.65 -13.59
N ARG A 485 22.69 15.77 -13.96
CA ARG A 485 23.06 14.59 -13.15
C ARG A 485 23.71 14.93 -11.80
N MET A 486 24.20 16.15 -11.62
CA MET A 486 24.81 16.57 -10.36
C MET A 486 23.84 16.61 -9.17
N THR A 487 22.52 16.64 -9.43
CA THR A 487 21.48 16.53 -8.40
C THR A 487 21.01 15.10 -8.18
N GLU A 488 21.68 14.09 -8.73
CA GLU A 488 21.43 12.71 -8.32
C GLU A 488 21.73 12.55 -6.81
N PRO A 489 20.88 11.86 -6.04
CA PRO A 489 19.87 10.88 -6.47
C PRO A 489 18.46 11.43 -6.82
N LEU A 490 18.24 12.73 -7.00
CA LEU A 490 16.92 13.30 -7.25
C LEU A 490 16.26 12.71 -8.51
N GLU A 491 15.04 12.19 -8.33
CA GLU A 491 14.28 11.46 -9.34
C GLU A 491 13.01 12.18 -9.76
N VAL A 492 12.30 12.77 -8.79
CA VAL A 492 10.96 13.31 -8.99
C VAL A 492 10.87 14.72 -8.40
N ILE A 493 10.33 15.64 -9.20
CA ILE A 493 10.01 17.01 -8.80
C ILE A 493 8.50 17.20 -9.01
N GLU A 494 7.72 17.33 -7.94
CA GLU A 494 6.31 17.72 -8.02
C GLU A 494 6.20 19.23 -8.21
N ILE A 495 5.45 19.66 -9.22
CA ILE A 495 5.35 21.06 -9.67
C ILE A 495 3.90 21.54 -9.66
N ASN A 496 3.72 22.86 -9.68
CA ASN A 496 2.40 23.48 -9.65
C ASN A 496 1.63 23.17 -10.96
N ALA A 497 0.35 22.84 -10.85
CA ALA A 497 -0.52 22.61 -12.00
C ALA A 497 -0.62 23.83 -12.93
N GLU A 498 -0.47 25.04 -12.40
CA GLU A 498 -0.53 26.28 -13.18
C GLU A 498 0.61 26.41 -14.22
N VAL A 499 1.78 25.83 -13.93
CA VAL A 499 2.94 25.88 -14.84
C VAL A 499 2.94 24.77 -15.90
N GLN A 500 1.99 23.83 -15.80
CA GLN A 500 1.86 22.66 -16.67
C GLN A 500 1.94 23.00 -18.15
N LYS A 501 1.08 23.93 -18.62
CA LYS A 501 0.97 24.26 -20.05
C LYS A 501 2.28 24.79 -20.61
N ARG A 502 3.01 25.58 -19.83
CA ARG A 502 4.31 26.15 -20.22
C ARG A 502 5.40 25.09 -20.29
N ILE A 503 5.39 24.16 -19.35
CA ILE A 503 6.35 23.06 -19.26
C ILE A 503 6.09 22.01 -20.36
N LEU A 504 4.83 21.70 -20.67
CA LEU A 504 4.44 20.85 -21.80
C LEU A 504 4.91 21.43 -23.14
N GLY A 505 4.85 22.76 -23.31
CA GLY A 505 5.43 23.45 -24.46
C GLY A 505 6.95 23.31 -24.59
N SER A 506 7.63 22.93 -23.50
CA SER A 506 9.10 22.78 -23.41
C SER A 506 9.53 21.31 -23.28
N LYS A 507 8.69 20.35 -23.73
CA LYS A 507 8.94 18.91 -23.59
C LYS A 507 10.26 18.46 -24.22
N SER A 508 10.64 19.02 -25.36
CA SER A 508 11.92 18.73 -26.03
C SER A 508 13.13 19.14 -25.18
N SER A 509 13.05 20.29 -24.50
CA SER A 509 14.09 20.75 -23.57
C SER A 509 14.22 19.83 -22.37
N LEU A 510 13.10 19.34 -21.82
CA LEU A 510 13.10 18.36 -20.73
C LEU A 510 13.75 17.03 -21.12
N GLN A 511 13.36 16.49 -22.28
CA GLN A 511 13.94 15.25 -22.81
C GLN A 511 15.44 15.38 -23.06
N ARG A 512 15.93 16.57 -23.47
CA ARG A 512 17.37 16.84 -23.60
C ARG A 512 18.13 16.67 -22.29
N PHE A 513 17.51 16.98 -21.15
CA PHE A 513 18.09 16.75 -19.82
C PHE A 513 17.79 15.36 -19.25
N GLY A 514 17.11 14.50 -20.02
CA GLY A 514 16.66 13.18 -19.57
C GLY A 514 15.55 13.27 -18.52
N TRP A 515 14.56 14.14 -18.73
CA TRP A 515 13.37 14.23 -17.87
C TRP A 515 12.09 14.10 -18.68
N THR A 516 11.07 13.50 -18.06
CA THR A 516 9.71 13.34 -18.57
C THR A 516 8.71 14.02 -17.65
N ILE A 517 7.52 14.29 -18.18
CA ILE A 517 6.40 14.80 -17.40
C ILE A 517 5.41 13.65 -17.21
N ASN A 518 4.87 13.52 -16.01
CA ASN A 518 3.72 12.70 -15.72
C ASN A 518 2.61 13.53 -15.09
N GLU A 519 1.37 13.12 -15.27
CA GLU A 519 0.21 13.74 -14.68
C GLU A 519 -0.82 12.69 -14.25
N THR A 520 -1.47 12.93 -13.12
CA THR A 520 -2.53 12.07 -12.61
C THR A 520 -3.45 12.94 -11.76
N GLY A 521 -4.68 13.13 -12.24
CA GLY A 521 -5.60 14.09 -11.64
C GLY A 521 -5.03 15.51 -11.69
N ASN A 522 -4.97 16.18 -10.55
CA ASN A 522 -4.49 17.56 -10.42
C ASN A 522 -3.01 17.67 -10.02
N ARG A 523 -2.25 16.58 -10.08
CA ARG A 523 -0.84 16.54 -9.69
C ARG A 523 0.03 16.27 -10.90
N ILE A 524 1.19 16.92 -10.91
CA ILE A 524 2.09 16.96 -12.05
C ILE A 524 3.52 16.81 -11.56
N TRP A 525 4.27 15.96 -12.25
CA TRP A 525 5.62 15.60 -11.88
C TRP A 525 6.54 15.69 -13.05
N MET A 526 7.75 16.19 -12.79
CA MET A 526 8.90 15.98 -13.64
C MET A 526 9.66 14.76 -13.09
N MET A 527 9.94 13.77 -13.93
CA MET A 527 10.63 12.54 -13.57
C MET A 527 11.90 12.36 -14.40
N ARG A 528 13.01 11.97 -13.79
CA ARG A 528 14.23 11.66 -14.52
C ARG A 528 14.11 10.33 -15.28
N GLU A 529 14.42 10.35 -16.58
CA GLU A 529 14.61 9.17 -17.43
C GLU A 529 15.98 8.53 -17.11
N ASN A 530 16.10 7.20 -17.15
CA ASN A 530 17.35 6.46 -16.90
C ASN A 530 17.96 6.52 -15.49
N ILE A 531 17.14 6.55 -14.44
CA ILE A 531 17.60 5.89 -13.20
C ILE A 531 17.56 4.39 -13.49
N ASP A 532 18.55 3.62 -13.04
CA ASP A 532 18.60 2.15 -13.19
C ASP A 532 17.36 1.50 -12.53
N LYS A 533 16.20 1.56 -13.18
CA LYS A 533 14.94 0.93 -12.75
C LYS A 533 15.06 -0.60 -12.70
N VAL A 534 16.15 -1.14 -13.24
CA VAL A 534 16.54 -2.55 -13.14
C VAL A 534 17.08 -2.88 -11.74
N THR A 535 17.67 -1.92 -11.02
CA THR A 535 18.29 -2.12 -9.70
C THR A 535 17.50 -1.49 -8.54
N ASP A 536 16.88 -0.31 -8.73
CA ASP A 536 16.03 0.33 -7.72
C ASP A 536 14.56 0.29 -8.15
N THR A 537 13.77 -0.52 -7.44
CA THR A 537 12.32 -0.70 -7.68
C THR A 537 11.47 0.42 -7.08
N GLY A 538 12.08 1.36 -6.36
CA GLY A 538 11.38 2.39 -5.56
C GLY A 538 10.78 1.85 -4.25
N GLU A 539 10.91 0.54 -3.99
CA GLU A 539 10.48 -0.07 -2.74
C GLU A 539 11.35 0.40 -1.59
N ARG A 540 10.70 0.81 -0.51
CA ARG A 540 11.34 1.16 0.76
C ARG A 540 10.55 0.52 1.89
N MET A 541 11.23 0.04 2.91
CA MET A 541 10.56 -0.56 4.08
C MET A 541 9.60 0.43 4.76
N TRP A 542 9.97 1.71 4.82
CA TRP A 542 9.13 2.76 5.40
C TRP A 542 7.93 3.13 4.52
N LYS A 543 7.92 2.80 3.23
CA LYS A 543 6.77 3.05 2.35
C LYS A 543 5.66 1.99 2.45
N TRP A 544 5.88 0.92 3.22
CA TRP A 544 4.85 -0.07 3.56
C TRP A 544 4.11 -0.68 2.35
N GLY A 545 4.83 -0.97 1.27
CA GLY A 545 4.29 -1.57 0.04
C GLY A 545 4.06 -0.56 -1.08
N ALA A 546 4.19 0.73 -0.80
CA ALA A 546 4.22 1.75 -1.83
C ALA A 546 5.60 1.83 -2.51
N ARG A 547 5.59 1.98 -3.84
CA ARG A 547 6.80 2.10 -4.66
C ARG A 547 7.04 3.52 -5.15
N ASN A 548 5.98 4.28 -5.29
CA ASN A 548 6.03 5.61 -5.89
C ASN A 548 6.40 6.66 -4.83
N TRP A 549 6.96 7.78 -5.26
CA TRP A 549 7.32 8.91 -4.40
C TRP A 549 6.18 9.89 -4.18
N GLY A 550 6.19 10.65 -3.07
CA GLY A 550 5.22 11.72 -2.82
C GLY A 550 3.89 11.19 -2.30
N MET A 551 3.95 10.29 -1.32
CA MET A 551 2.76 9.75 -0.64
C MET A 551 2.02 10.88 0.11
N ARG A 552 0.71 11.00 -0.09
CA ARG A 552 -0.13 11.96 0.67
C ARG A 552 -0.97 11.30 1.77
N LYS A 553 -0.99 9.97 1.78
CA LYS A 553 -1.74 9.14 2.70
C LYS A 553 -0.83 8.02 3.23
N ILE A 554 -1.00 7.65 4.50
CA ILE A 554 -0.27 6.55 5.11
C ILE A 554 -0.97 5.20 4.81
N PRO A 555 -0.24 4.17 4.34
CA PRO A 555 -0.76 2.81 4.20
C PRO A 555 -0.88 2.12 5.55
N VAL A 556 -2.04 1.51 5.77
CA VAL A 556 -2.30 0.69 6.97
C VAL A 556 -2.23 -0.81 6.69
N ALA A 557 -1.94 -1.19 5.45
CA ALA A 557 -1.75 -2.58 5.02
C ALA A 557 -0.60 -2.63 4.00
N ARG A 558 0.27 -3.65 4.11
CA ARG A 558 1.27 -3.91 3.07
C ARG A 558 0.58 -4.49 1.84
N ALA A 559 0.38 -3.64 0.85
CA ALA A 559 -0.20 -3.96 -0.45
C ALA A 559 0.13 -2.83 -1.43
N GLU A 560 0.06 -3.13 -2.72
CA GLU A 560 0.09 -2.06 -3.73
C GLU A 560 -1.18 -1.20 -3.63
N ALA A 561 -1.04 0.12 -3.77
CA ALA A 561 -2.14 1.09 -3.76
C ALA A 561 -3.24 0.76 -4.80
N ARG A 562 -4.51 0.66 -4.38
CA ARG A 562 -5.67 0.31 -5.25
C ARG A 562 -6.83 1.30 -5.17
N GLY A 563 -7.64 1.36 -6.23
CA GLY A 563 -8.86 2.20 -6.29
C GLY A 563 -8.58 3.67 -5.98
N PHE A 564 -9.40 4.29 -5.13
CA PHE A 564 -9.28 5.70 -4.71
C PHE A 564 -7.94 5.97 -4.01
N TYR A 565 -7.32 4.95 -3.40
CA TYR A 565 -5.98 5.01 -2.80
C TYR A 565 -4.91 5.46 -3.84
N LYS A 566 -5.10 5.15 -5.13
CA LYS A 566 -4.19 5.58 -6.21
C LYS A 566 -4.23 7.09 -6.49
N TYR A 567 -5.22 7.83 -6.02
CA TYR A 567 -5.24 9.28 -6.16
C TYR A 567 -4.25 9.94 -5.18
N TRP A 568 -4.13 9.35 -3.99
CA TRP A 568 -3.29 9.84 -2.90
C TRP A 568 -1.84 9.34 -2.98
N MET A 569 -1.64 8.26 -3.72
CA MET A 569 -0.35 7.66 -4.02
C MET A 569 0.05 8.03 -5.45
N PHE A 570 1.23 8.60 -5.65
CA PHE A 570 1.76 8.77 -7.01
C PHE A 570 1.75 7.43 -7.77
N LYS A 571 1.66 7.45 -9.09
CA LYS A 571 1.83 6.27 -9.95
C LYS A 571 2.74 6.62 -11.12
N TYR A 572 3.79 5.82 -11.35
CA TYR A 572 4.43 5.82 -12.67
C TYR A 572 3.40 5.35 -13.70
N ALA A 573 2.92 6.26 -14.55
CA ALA A 573 2.43 5.85 -15.86
C ALA A 573 3.59 5.08 -16.54
N LYS A 574 3.35 3.81 -16.88
CA LYS A 574 4.23 3.06 -17.77
C LYS A 574 3.97 3.49 -19.19
#